data_AF-A0A0H3H1B7-F1
#
_entry.id   AF-A0A0H3H1B7-F1
#
_cell.length_a   1.000
_cell.length_b   1.000
_cell.length_c   1.000
_cell.angle_alpha   90.00
_cell.angle_beta   90.00
_cell.angle_gamma   90.00
#
_symmetry.space_group_name_H-M   'P 1'
#
loop_
_entity.id
_entity.type
_entity.pdbx_description
1 polymer ?
#
loop_
_entity_poly.entity_id
_entity_poly.type
_entity_poly.pdbx_seq_one_letter_code
_entity_poly.pdbx_strand_id
1 'polypeptide(L)'
;MLFRVIFFLFLAVLPCSQAWSAPTQQRFNDWLVTCNNQNFCVTRNVGLHHGLVMTLSRSAGAVTDASLRIELGGTGNPVATLAPIAPRLLLDGKPLSLTDKRWHIEDKLIKTADSVTIDAFLQQVQEGKALSLANGLQTISLQGLKAALFLSTIGKSG
;
A
#
# COMPACT_ATOMS: atom_id res chain seq x y z
N MET A 1 -3.44 46.84 -35.38
CA MET A 1 -2.32 45.87 -35.35
C MET A 1 -1.89 45.51 -33.93
N LEU A 2 -1.80 46.48 -33.00
CA LEU A 2 -1.38 46.29 -31.61
C LEU A 2 -2.18 45.22 -30.83
N PHE A 3 -3.51 45.18 -30.98
CA PHE A 3 -4.36 44.16 -30.33
C PHE A 3 -4.05 42.72 -30.75
N ARG A 4 -3.60 42.48 -32.00
CA ARG A 4 -3.18 41.14 -32.44
C ARG A 4 -1.90 40.70 -31.71
N VAL A 5 -0.95 41.61 -31.51
CA VAL A 5 0.33 41.32 -30.83
C VAL A 5 0.10 40.98 -29.36
N ILE A 6 -0.78 41.72 -28.67
CA ILE A 6 -1.12 41.47 -27.25
C ILE A 6 -1.78 40.10 -27.07
N PHE A 7 -2.67 39.69 -27.98
CA PHE A 7 -3.32 38.39 -27.93
C PHE A 7 -2.30 37.23 -28.07
N PHE A 8 -1.34 37.36 -28.99
CA PHE A 8 -0.26 36.37 -29.12
C PHE A 8 0.67 36.35 -27.90
N LEU A 9 0.92 37.51 -27.27
CA LEU A 9 1.70 37.58 -26.04
C LEU A 9 1.00 36.85 -24.88
N PHE A 10 -0.32 36.99 -24.74
CA PHE A 10 -1.10 36.31 -23.69
C PHE A 10 -1.18 34.79 -23.88
N LEU A 11 -1.25 34.29 -25.12
CA LEU A 11 -1.21 32.84 -25.38
C LEU A 11 0.14 32.21 -25.03
N ALA A 12 1.23 32.96 -25.14
CA ALA A 12 2.59 32.48 -24.86
C ALA A 12 2.89 32.33 -23.35
N VAL A 13 2.13 32.97 -22.46
CA VAL A 13 2.35 32.89 -21.00
C VAL A 13 1.54 31.79 -20.31
N LEU A 14 0.80 30.97 -21.07
CA LEU A 14 0.00 29.87 -20.52
C LEU A 14 0.51 28.45 -20.90
N PRO A 15 1.81 28.11 -20.87
CA PRO A 15 2.16 26.77 -20.44
C PRO A 15 2.00 26.77 -18.92
N CYS A 16 0.76 26.54 -18.47
CA CYS A 16 0.48 26.11 -17.11
C CYS A 16 1.38 24.90 -16.83
N SER A 17 2.52 25.17 -16.21
CA SER A 17 3.40 24.16 -15.62
C SER A 17 2.70 23.70 -14.34
N GLN A 18 1.51 23.12 -14.50
CA GLN A 18 0.99 22.14 -13.59
C GLN A 18 1.90 20.92 -13.77
N ALA A 19 3.15 21.04 -13.34
CA ALA A 19 4.10 19.96 -13.23
C ALA A 19 3.61 19.11 -12.05
N TRP A 20 2.52 18.38 -12.29
CA TRP A 20 2.19 17.21 -11.51
C TRP A 20 3.40 16.29 -11.67
N SER A 21 4.30 16.32 -10.69
CA SER A 21 5.43 15.40 -10.66
C SER A 21 4.83 14.01 -10.69
N ALA A 22 5.12 13.24 -11.75
CA ALA A 22 4.69 11.87 -11.83
C ALA A 22 5.11 11.16 -10.52
N PRO A 23 4.21 10.44 -9.84
CA PRO A 23 4.57 9.74 -8.62
C PRO A 23 5.69 8.76 -8.93
N THR A 24 6.66 8.66 -8.03
CA THR A 24 7.75 7.69 -8.18
C THR A 24 7.20 6.32 -7.85
N GLN A 25 7.28 5.39 -8.80
CA GLN A 25 6.77 4.04 -8.66
C GLN A 25 7.90 3.03 -8.89
N GLN A 26 8.06 2.09 -7.95
CA GLN A 26 9.04 1.02 -8.06
C GLN A 26 8.45 -0.30 -7.62
N ARG A 27 8.70 -1.35 -8.41
CA ARG A 27 8.22 -2.71 -8.15
C ARG A 27 9.34 -3.58 -7.60
N PHE A 28 9.02 -4.36 -6.57
CA PHE A 28 9.88 -5.37 -5.94
C PHE A 28 9.12 -6.70 -5.90
N ASN A 29 9.32 -7.54 -6.92
CA ASN A 29 8.55 -8.78 -7.11
C ASN A 29 7.03 -8.49 -7.08
N ASP A 30 6.31 -8.98 -6.07
CA ASP A 30 4.87 -8.80 -5.91
C ASP A 30 4.50 -7.50 -5.18
N TRP A 31 5.45 -6.63 -4.87
CA TRP A 31 5.22 -5.38 -4.15
C TRP A 31 5.42 -4.17 -5.04
N LEU A 32 4.49 -3.22 -4.99
CA LEU A 32 4.60 -1.92 -5.64
C LEU A 32 4.65 -0.83 -4.58
N VAL A 33 5.68 0.00 -4.67
CA VAL A 33 5.83 1.22 -3.87
C VAL A 33 5.53 2.41 -4.77
N THR A 34 4.61 3.27 -4.33
CA THR A 34 4.26 4.51 -5.01
C THR A 34 4.41 5.66 -4.02
N CYS A 35 5.30 6.61 -4.30
CA CYS A 35 5.51 7.80 -3.49
C CYS A 35 5.11 9.07 -4.24
N ASN A 36 4.44 10.00 -3.56
CA ASN A 36 4.08 11.32 -4.09
C ASN A 36 5.14 12.39 -3.74
N ASN A 37 4.91 13.62 -4.20
CA ASN A 37 5.78 14.78 -3.93
C ASN A 37 5.64 15.38 -2.53
N GLN A 38 4.73 14.85 -1.70
CA GLN A 38 4.57 15.21 -0.28
C GLN A 38 5.22 14.16 0.63
N ASN A 39 6.14 13.35 0.08
CA ASN A 39 6.80 12.26 0.80
C ASN A 39 5.83 11.20 1.36
N PHE A 40 4.62 11.09 0.84
CA PHE A 40 3.71 10.02 1.23
C PHE A 40 3.88 8.82 0.30
N CYS A 41 4.13 7.66 0.89
CA CYS A 41 4.39 6.41 0.19
C CYS A 41 3.32 5.36 0.50
N VAL A 42 2.92 4.63 -0.54
CA VAL A 42 2.01 3.49 -0.47
C VAL A 42 2.75 2.26 -0.96
N THR A 43 2.90 1.27 -0.10
CA THR A 43 3.42 -0.06 -0.43
C THR A 43 2.26 -1.04 -0.45
N ARG A 44 2.03 -1.71 -1.58
CA ARG A 44 0.95 -2.69 -1.72
C ARG A 44 1.41 -3.91 -2.49
N ASN A 45 0.79 -5.06 -2.23
CA ASN A 45 0.96 -6.19 -3.13
C ASN A 45 0.22 -5.94 -4.47
N VAL A 46 0.76 -6.51 -5.54
CA VAL A 46 0.25 -6.42 -6.92
C VAL A 46 0.32 -7.78 -7.59
N GLY A 47 -0.74 -8.13 -8.31
CA GLY A 47 -0.89 -9.45 -8.94
C GLY A 47 -2.24 -10.08 -8.64
N LEU A 48 -2.45 -11.28 -9.18
CA LEU A 48 -3.67 -12.06 -8.98
C LEU A 48 -3.55 -12.88 -7.69
N HIS A 49 -3.79 -12.26 -6.54
CA HIS A 49 -3.75 -12.91 -5.22
C HIS A 49 -5.14 -13.31 -4.70
N HIS A 50 -6.05 -13.66 -5.63
CA HIS A 50 -7.45 -13.98 -5.32
C HIS A 50 -8.11 -12.92 -4.42
N GLY A 51 -7.78 -11.65 -4.63
CA GLY A 51 -8.39 -10.53 -3.93
C GLY A 51 -7.80 -10.16 -2.57
N LEU A 52 -6.82 -10.92 -2.06
CA LEU A 52 -6.12 -10.55 -0.84
C LEU A 52 -5.12 -9.44 -1.12
N VAL A 53 -5.33 -8.30 -0.47
CA VAL A 53 -4.50 -7.11 -0.62
C VAL A 53 -4.02 -6.64 0.74
N MET A 54 -2.71 -6.50 0.89
CA MET A 54 -2.06 -5.79 1.97
C MET A 54 -1.56 -4.44 1.44
N THR A 55 -1.92 -3.37 2.13
CA THR A 55 -1.48 -2.02 1.82
C THR A 55 -0.95 -1.34 3.08
N LEU A 56 0.31 -0.90 3.02
CA LEU A 56 0.92 0.00 3.99
C LEU A 56 1.00 1.39 3.36
N SER A 57 0.44 2.37 4.06
CA SER A 57 0.52 3.78 3.72
C SER A 57 1.31 4.48 4.80
N ARG A 58 2.34 5.25 4.47
CA ARG A 58 3.12 5.99 5.45
C ARG A 58 3.74 7.25 4.87
N SER A 59 3.91 8.27 5.72
CA SER A 59 4.79 9.39 5.39
C SER A 59 6.27 8.94 5.47
N ALA A 60 7.10 9.50 4.61
CA ALA A 60 8.55 9.41 4.66
C ALA A 60 9.08 10.68 5.35
N GLY A 61 9.94 10.50 6.36
CA GLY A 61 10.46 11.59 7.20
C GLY A 61 9.93 11.58 8.63
N ALA A 62 9.82 12.78 9.24
CA ALA A 62 9.55 12.93 10.67
C ALA A 62 8.09 12.65 11.08
N VAL A 63 7.15 12.69 10.13
CA VAL A 63 5.74 12.42 10.40
C VAL A 63 5.53 10.91 10.46
N THR A 64 4.99 10.41 11.57
CA THR A 64 4.76 8.98 11.80
C THR A 64 3.39 8.49 11.34
N ASP A 65 2.68 9.29 10.54
CA ASP A 65 1.38 8.92 9.99
C ASP A 65 1.54 7.67 9.14
N ALA A 66 0.98 6.57 9.65
CA ALA A 66 1.00 5.28 9.00
C ALA A 66 -0.37 4.61 9.13
N SER A 67 -0.74 3.85 8.11
CA SER A 67 -1.89 2.94 8.17
C SER A 67 -1.55 1.66 7.45
N LEU A 68 -1.90 0.54 8.06
CA LEU A 68 -1.80 -0.77 7.46
C LEU A 68 -3.20 -1.34 7.34
N ARG A 69 -3.53 -1.85 6.15
CA ARG A 69 -4.78 -2.57 5.90
C ARG A 69 -4.50 -3.88 5.19
N ILE A 70 -5.26 -4.91 5.55
CA ILE A 70 -5.34 -6.19 4.86
C ILE A 70 -6.81 -6.41 4.53
N GLU A 71 -7.11 -6.46 3.26
CA GLU A 71 -8.47 -6.54 2.75
C GLU A 71 -8.64 -7.70 1.79
N LEU A 72 -9.86 -8.23 1.74
CA LEU A 72 -10.27 -9.26 0.81
C LEU A 72 -11.35 -8.68 -0.08
N GLY A 73 -10.99 -8.35 -1.32
CA GLY A 73 -11.86 -7.67 -2.28
C GLY A 73 -11.65 -8.14 -3.71
N GLY A 74 -12.45 -7.63 -4.65
CA GLY A 74 -12.29 -7.89 -6.08
C GLY A 74 -13.54 -8.44 -6.75
N THR A 75 -13.66 -8.15 -8.05
CA THR A 75 -14.84 -8.47 -8.88
C THR A 75 -15.05 -9.96 -9.13
N GLY A 76 -14.03 -10.80 -8.90
CA GLY A 76 -14.05 -12.25 -9.19
C GLY A 76 -14.32 -13.16 -8.00
N ASN A 77 -14.43 -12.64 -6.78
CA ASN A 77 -14.83 -13.42 -5.62
C ASN A 77 -16.24 -13.02 -5.21
N PRO A 78 -17.16 -13.95 -4.90
CA PRO A 78 -18.32 -13.62 -4.09
C PRO A 78 -17.84 -13.28 -2.68
N VAL A 79 -17.27 -12.08 -2.51
CA VAL A 79 -16.65 -11.62 -1.25
C VAL A 79 -17.64 -11.76 -0.09
N ALA A 80 -18.93 -11.57 -0.37
CA ALA A 80 -20.01 -11.71 0.60
C ALA A 80 -20.12 -13.10 1.26
N THR A 81 -19.70 -14.19 0.59
CA THR A 81 -19.78 -15.55 1.15
C THR A 81 -18.50 -16.00 1.84
N LEU A 82 -17.43 -15.19 1.78
CA LEU A 82 -16.15 -15.57 2.37
C LEU A 82 -16.20 -15.43 3.90
N ALA A 83 -15.64 -16.40 4.62
CA ALA A 83 -15.50 -16.32 6.08
C ALA A 83 -14.58 -15.16 6.49
N PRO A 84 -14.71 -14.62 7.73
CA PRO A 84 -13.90 -13.51 8.24
C PRO A 84 -12.38 -13.70 8.03
N ILE A 85 -11.67 -12.63 7.66
CA ILE A 85 -10.22 -12.70 7.34
C ILE A 85 -9.39 -13.03 8.58
N ALA A 86 -9.59 -12.29 9.68
CA ALA A 86 -8.71 -12.35 10.86
C ALA A 86 -8.45 -13.76 11.41
N PRO A 87 -9.47 -14.62 11.65
CA PRO A 87 -9.22 -15.96 12.17
C PRO A 87 -8.55 -16.92 11.16
N ARG A 88 -8.48 -16.53 9.89
CA ARG A 88 -7.93 -17.34 8.80
C ARG A 88 -6.56 -16.88 8.33
N LEU A 89 -6.08 -15.74 8.82
CA LEU A 89 -4.81 -15.18 8.36
C LEU A 89 -3.65 -16.06 8.85
N LEU A 90 -2.82 -16.50 7.90
CA LEU A 90 -1.65 -17.34 8.15
C LEU A 90 -0.39 -16.62 7.67
N LEU A 91 0.68 -16.75 8.45
CA LEU A 91 2.06 -16.44 8.03
C LEU A 91 2.79 -17.77 7.87
N ASP A 92 3.26 -18.07 6.66
CA ASP A 92 3.95 -19.32 6.34
C ASP A 92 3.19 -20.58 6.80
N GLY A 93 1.87 -20.56 6.65
CA GLY A 93 0.97 -21.65 7.04
C GLY A 93 0.64 -21.71 8.53
N LYS A 94 1.23 -20.85 9.38
CA LYS A 94 0.93 -20.78 10.82
C LYS A 94 -0.06 -19.66 11.11
N PRO A 95 -1.01 -19.83 12.05
CA PRO A 95 -1.93 -18.77 12.44
C PRO A 95 -1.20 -17.48 12.83
N LEU A 96 -1.60 -16.37 12.22
CA LEU A 96 -1.08 -15.04 12.53
C LEU A 96 -2.04 -14.34 13.50
N SER A 97 -1.69 -14.35 14.79
CA SER A 97 -2.53 -13.77 15.84
C SER A 97 -2.46 -12.24 15.84
N LEU A 98 -3.60 -11.59 15.63
CA LEU A 98 -3.77 -10.14 15.75
C LEU A 98 -4.30 -9.81 17.16
N THR A 99 -3.45 -9.92 18.17
CA THR A 99 -3.85 -9.81 19.59
C THR A 99 -3.97 -8.37 20.09
N ASP A 100 -3.40 -7.39 19.37
CA ASP A 100 -3.45 -5.99 19.79
C ASP A 100 -4.86 -5.41 19.61
N LYS A 101 -5.36 -4.69 20.62
CA LYS A 101 -6.69 -4.06 20.60
C LYS A 101 -6.78 -2.90 19.60
N ARG A 102 -5.66 -2.43 19.07
CA ARG A 102 -5.58 -1.34 18.07
C ARG A 102 -5.82 -1.84 16.64
N TRP A 103 -6.01 -3.14 16.46
CA TRP A 103 -6.56 -3.69 15.23
C TRP A 103 -8.07 -3.45 15.18
N HIS A 104 -8.52 -2.74 14.14
CA HIS A 104 -9.91 -2.71 13.76
C HIS A 104 -10.18 -3.87 12.80
N ILE A 105 -11.00 -4.82 13.24
CA ILE A 105 -11.28 -6.07 12.53
C ILE A 105 -12.72 -6.06 12.07
N GLU A 106 -12.90 -6.07 10.77
CA GLU A 106 -14.16 -6.34 10.08
C GLU A 106 -14.03 -7.66 9.32
N ASP A 107 -15.16 -8.20 8.87
CA ASP A 107 -15.25 -9.46 8.15
C ASP A 107 -14.30 -9.59 6.95
N LYS A 108 -14.03 -8.47 6.25
CA LYS A 108 -13.24 -8.43 5.01
C LYS A 108 -12.14 -7.37 5.03
N LEU A 109 -11.88 -6.79 6.20
CA LEU A 109 -10.92 -5.72 6.36
C LEU A 109 -10.31 -5.79 7.76
N ILE A 110 -8.99 -5.82 7.81
CA ILE A 110 -8.21 -5.68 9.03
C ILE A 110 -7.40 -4.41 8.85
N LYS A 111 -7.50 -3.45 9.76
CA LYS A 111 -6.74 -2.20 9.64
C LYS A 111 -6.26 -1.69 10.98
N THR A 112 -5.14 -0.97 10.96
CA THR A 112 -4.67 -0.19 12.10
C THR A 112 -3.95 1.06 11.61
N ALA A 113 -3.97 2.12 12.42
CA ALA A 113 -3.21 3.35 12.20
C ALA A 113 -2.21 3.60 13.35
N ASP A 114 -2.04 2.62 14.26
CA ASP A 114 -1.09 2.72 15.35
C ASP A 114 0.30 2.26 14.89
N SER A 115 1.27 3.17 14.95
CA SER A 115 2.63 2.92 14.44
C SER A 115 3.32 1.76 15.15
N VAL A 116 3.16 1.62 16.47
CA VAL A 116 3.76 0.53 17.25
C VAL A 116 3.22 -0.83 16.81
N THR A 117 1.90 -0.92 16.61
CA THR A 117 1.22 -2.13 16.12
C THR A 117 1.64 -2.46 14.68
N ILE A 118 1.81 -1.44 13.84
CA ILE A 118 2.30 -1.59 12.46
C ILE A 118 3.73 -2.13 12.46
N ASP A 119 4.64 -1.52 13.22
CA ASP A 119 6.05 -1.92 13.26
C ASP A 119 6.21 -3.35 13.79
N ALA A 120 5.48 -3.71 14.84
CA ALA A 120 5.48 -5.08 15.36
C ALA A 120 4.99 -6.10 14.32
N PHE A 121 3.92 -5.77 13.59
CA PHE A 121 3.42 -6.61 12.51
C PHE A 121 4.43 -6.74 11.37
N LEU A 122 5.00 -5.62 10.91
CA LEU A 122 5.98 -5.62 9.82
C LEU A 122 7.23 -6.41 10.19
N GLN A 123 7.74 -6.28 11.42
CA GLN A 123 8.86 -7.07 11.92
C GLN A 123 8.59 -8.56 11.87
N GLN A 124 7.35 -8.99 12.15
CA GLN A 124 6.96 -10.39 12.08
C GLN A 124 6.85 -10.90 10.63
N VAL A 125 6.28 -10.11 9.71
CA VAL A 125 5.99 -10.58 8.35
C VAL A 125 7.13 -10.38 7.35
N GLN A 126 8.02 -9.39 7.54
CA GLN A 126 9.05 -9.05 6.54
C GLN A 126 10.11 -10.14 6.33
N GLU A 127 10.26 -11.06 7.29
CA GLU A 127 11.15 -12.22 7.20
C GLU A 127 10.40 -13.50 6.78
N GLY A 128 9.07 -13.45 6.66
CA GLY A 128 8.26 -14.57 6.21
C GLY A 128 8.31 -14.76 4.69
N LYS A 129 7.69 -15.84 4.21
CA LYS A 129 7.62 -16.16 2.78
C LYS A 129 6.28 -15.78 2.17
N ALA A 130 5.19 -16.03 2.88
CA ALA A 130 3.84 -15.80 2.38
C ALA A 130 2.84 -15.45 3.49
N LEU A 131 1.93 -14.54 3.19
CA LEU A 131 0.68 -14.39 3.93
C LEU A 131 -0.44 -15.08 3.13
N SER A 132 -1.24 -15.91 3.79
CA SER A 132 -2.33 -16.64 3.14
C SER A 132 -3.58 -16.70 4.00
N LEU A 133 -4.70 -17.12 3.41
CA LEU A 133 -5.92 -17.42 4.16
C LEU A 133 -6.14 -18.94 4.22
N ALA A 134 -6.35 -19.46 5.43
CA ALA A 134 -6.78 -20.83 5.65
C ALA A 134 -8.06 -21.13 4.86
N ASN A 135 -8.18 -22.35 4.33
CA ASN A 135 -9.34 -22.81 3.53
C ASN A 135 -9.62 -21.90 2.32
N GLY A 136 -8.58 -21.33 1.69
CA GLY A 136 -8.70 -20.41 0.57
C GLY A 136 -7.53 -20.52 -0.40
N LEU A 137 -7.68 -19.88 -1.57
CA LEU A 137 -6.62 -19.76 -2.58
C LEU A 137 -5.79 -18.48 -2.43
N GLN A 138 -6.20 -17.60 -1.50
CA GLN A 138 -5.56 -16.32 -1.26
C GLN A 138 -4.18 -16.51 -0.66
N THR A 139 -3.15 -16.20 -1.44
CA THR A 139 -1.75 -16.19 -1.01
C THR A 139 -1.04 -15.00 -1.63
N ILE A 140 -0.40 -14.19 -0.80
CA ILE A 140 0.50 -13.11 -1.21
C ILE A 140 1.94 -13.51 -0.89
N SER A 141 2.83 -13.35 -1.86
CA SER A 141 4.26 -13.54 -1.65
C SER A 141 4.83 -12.37 -0.85
N LEU A 142 5.63 -12.65 0.17
CA LEU A 142 6.36 -11.63 0.93
C LEU A 142 7.75 -11.36 0.32
N GLN A 143 8.10 -12.05 -0.76
CA GLN A 143 9.32 -11.79 -1.51
C GLN A 143 9.33 -10.34 -2.00
N GLY A 144 10.39 -9.60 -1.69
CA GLY A 144 10.52 -8.18 -2.04
C GLY A 144 9.86 -7.21 -1.06
N LEU A 145 9.05 -7.68 -0.09
CA LEU A 145 8.40 -6.81 0.90
C LEU A 145 9.45 -5.99 1.66
N LYS A 146 10.51 -6.62 2.18
CA LYS A 146 11.56 -5.92 2.94
C LYS A 146 12.23 -4.79 2.15
N ALA A 147 12.50 -5.01 0.86
CA ALA A 147 13.06 -3.98 -0.02
C ALA A 147 12.05 -2.86 -0.32
N ALA A 148 10.78 -3.22 -0.52
CA ALA A 148 9.71 -2.27 -0.70
C ALA A 148 9.50 -1.38 0.55
N LEU A 149 9.52 -1.99 1.74
CA LEU A 149 9.43 -1.28 3.02
C LEU A 149 10.61 -0.31 3.19
N PHE A 150 11.83 -0.73 2.85
CA PHE A 150 13.00 0.14 2.90
C PHE A 150 12.84 1.37 2.00
N LEU A 151 12.36 1.22 0.77
CA LEU A 151 12.08 2.38 -0.10
C LEU A 151 10.99 3.28 0.51
N SER A 152 9.94 2.69 1.09
CA SER A 152 8.85 3.45 1.71
C SER A 152 9.26 4.25 2.95
N THR A 153 10.35 3.87 3.63
CA THR A 153 10.87 4.58 4.81
C THR A 153 11.76 5.75 4.40
N ILE A 154 12.62 5.58 3.40
CA ILE A 154 13.53 6.62 2.92
C ILE A 154 12.84 7.64 1.99
N GLY A 155 11.72 7.25 1.35
CA GLY A 155 10.99 8.08 0.41
C GLY A 155 11.71 8.27 -0.94
N LYS A 156 11.31 9.30 -1.70
CA LYS A 156 11.96 9.68 -2.96
C LYS A 156 13.33 10.31 -2.67
N SER A 157 14.33 9.49 -2.36
CA SER A 157 15.74 9.90 -2.35
C SER A 157 16.34 9.49 -3.68
N GLY A 158 16.08 10.31 -4.70
CA GLY A 158 16.52 10.13 -6.09
C GLY A 158 15.91 11.21 -6.97
#